data_AF-A0A2V7WEI1-F1
#
_entry.id   AF-A0A2V7WEI1-F1
#
_cell.length_a   1.000
_cell.length_b   1.000
_cell.length_c   1.000
_cell.angle_alpha   90.00
_cell.angle_beta   90.00
_cell.angle_gamma   90.00
#
_symmetry.space_group_name_H-M   'P 1'
#
loop_
_entity.id
_entity.type
_entity.pdbx_description
1 polymer ?
#
loop_
_entity_poly.entity_id
_entity_poly.type
_entity_poly.pdbx_seq_one_letter_code
_entity_poly.pdbx_strand_id
1 'polypeptide(L)'
;MGRRSLRRSSTAALALAALLASACTATRNRPVAFSISSPIDAAVAAGSRVCGCRIGVAARHLESGLAYEHDAGDIFEAASIIKIAVLTEAIAGVREGSIDLAERWTLTSPRKASESGWLKLFDPGLNPTWNDMLTLMIGPSDNTATNAWIERLGIDRINARMESLGFSHIRLLSLLPWLDE
;
A
#
# COMPACT_ATOMS: atom_id res chain seq x y z
N MET A 1 61.60 -36.72 16.64
CA MET A 1 61.45 -37.85 15.69
C MET A 1 60.15 -37.65 14.93
N GLY A 2 60.26 -37.19 13.69
CA GLY A 2 59.10 -36.88 12.85
C GLY A 2 58.43 -38.14 12.30
N ARG A 3 57.11 -38.08 12.15
CA ARG A 3 56.39 -38.90 11.18
C ARG A 3 55.43 -38.04 10.39
N ARG A 4 55.49 -38.29 9.08
CA ARG A 4 54.97 -37.53 7.97
C ARG A 4 53.44 -37.57 7.89
N SER A 5 52.95 -36.51 7.24
CA SER A 5 51.59 -36.26 6.77
C SER A 5 50.93 -37.42 6.02
N LEU A 6 49.61 -37.53 6.20
CA LEU A 6 48.70 -37.97 5.15
C LEU A 6 47.47 -37.03 5.19
N ARG A 7 47.45 -36.05 4.30
CA ARG A 7 46.26 -35.27 3.97
C ARG A 7 45.27 -36.21 3.27
N ARG A 8 44.07 -36.37 3.81
CA ARG A 8 42.93 -36.98 3.10
C ARG A 8 41.91 -35.90 2.79
N SER A 9 41.88 -35.55 1.51
CA SER A 9 40.94 -34.66 0.84
C SER A 9 39.51 -35.14 1.07
N SER A 10 38.70 -34.34 1.76
CA SER A 10 37.28 -34.62 2.04
C SER A 10 36.41 -33.66 1.25
N THR A 11 36.51 -33.68 -0.08
CA THR A 11 35.68 -32.87 -1.00
C THR A 11 34.63 -33.69 -1.75
N ALA A 12 34.36 -34.93 -1.33
CA ALA A 12 33.43 -35.83 -2.02
C ALA A 12 32.15 -36.17 -1.24
N ALA A 13 31.84 -35.45 -0.15
CA ALA A 13 30.64 -35.70 0.67
C ALA A 13 29.57 -34.59 0.61
N LEU A 14 29.80 -33.49 -0.13
CA LEU A 14 28.82 -32.40 -0.26
C LEU A 14 28.00 -32.41 -1.56
N ALA A 15 28.22 -33.38 -2.46
CA ALA A 15 27.56 -33.40 -3.78
C ALA A 15 26.34 -34.33 -3.88
N LEU A 16 25.94 -35.02 -2.80
CA LEU A 16 24.83 -35.98 -2.84
C LEU A 16 23.66 -35.68 -1.86
N ALA A 17 23.76 -34.60 -1.07
CA ALA A 17 22.64 -34.10 -0.27
C ALA A 17 21.82 -33.00 -0.97
N ALA A 18 22.23 -32.57 -2.16
CA ALA A 18 21.61 -31.49 -2.93
C ALA A 18 20.60 -31.96 -4.00
N LEU A 19 20.25 -33.26 -4.04
CA LEU A 19 19.41 -33.85 -5.09
C LEU A 19 18.04 -34.37 -4.63
N LEU A 20 17.60 -34.05 -3.41
CA LEU A 20 16.29 -34.49 -2.87
C LEU A 20 15.41 -33.36 -2.28
N ALA A 21 15.75 -32.08 -2.50
CA ALA A 21 14.93 -30.94 -2.05
C ALA A 21 14.17 -30.22 -3.19
N SER A 22 14.07 -30.82 -4.38
CA SER A 22 13.30 -30.29 -5.51
C SER A 22 12.09 -31.18 -5.81
N ALA A 23 11.11 -31.23 -4.91
CA ALA A 23 9.77 -31.74 -5.22
C ALA A 23 8.74 -31.38 -4.13
N CYS A 24 8.63 -30.10 -3.78
CA CYS A 24 7.44 -29.60 -3.11
C CYS A 24 7.11 -28.18 -3.61
N THR A 25 7.15 -27.99 -4.93
CA THR A 25 6.27 -26.99 -5.54
C THR A 25 4.85 -27.53 -5.37
N ALA A 26 4.19 -27.15 -4.28
CA ALA A 26 2.75 -27.19 -4.23
C ALA A 26 2.26 -26.31 -5.38
N THR A 27 2.01 -26.92 -6.53
CA THR A 27 1.16 -26.36 -7.56
C THR A 27 -0.15 -26.04 -6.85
N ARG A 28 -0.36 -24.76 -6.53
CA ARG A 28 -1.69 -24.27 -6.17
C ARG A 28 -2.54 -24.54 -7.38
N ASN A 29 -3.20 -25.69 -7.37
CA ASN A 29 -4.28 -25.99 -8.29
C ASN A 29 -5.34 -24.93 -7.96
N ARG A 30 -5.30 -23.79 -8.65
CA ARG A 30 -6.44 -22.88 -8.69
C ARG A 30 -7.52 -23.70 -9.39
N PRO A 31 -8.61 -24.09 -8.71
CA PRO A 31 -9.72 -24.68 -9.42
C PRO A 31 -10.08 -23.70 -10.53
N VAL A 32 -10.11 -24.17 -11.78
CA VAL A 32 -10.71 -23.42 -12.88
C VAL A 32 -12.20 -23.43 -12.56
N ALA A 33 -12.62 -22.47 -11.75
CA ALA A 33 -14.03 -22.23 -11.49
C ALA A 33 -14.62 -21.82 -12.85
N PHE A 34 -15.55 -22.63 -13.35
CA PHE A 34 -16.46 -22.17 -14.39
C PHE A 34 -17.18 -20.93 -13.84
N SER A 35 -16.75 -19.75 -14.27
CA SER A 35 -17.41 -18.51 -13.92
C SER A 35 -18.72 -18.47 -14.68
N ILE A 36 -19.83 -18.71 -13.97
CA ILE A 36 -21.14 -18.39 -14.49
C ILE A 36 -21.19 -16.86 -14.53
N SER A 37 -21.30 -16.28 -15.72
CA SER A 37 -21.44 -14.84 -15.91
C SER A 37 -22.50 -14.29 -14.96
N SER A 38 -22.08 -13.49 -14.00
CA SER A 38 -22.99 -12.83 -13.07
C SER A 38 -23.61 -11.60 -13.72
N PRO A 39 -24.75 -11.09 -13.20
CA PRO A 39 -25.23 -9.77 -13.57
C PRO A 39 -24.19 -8.66 -13.35
N ILE A 40 -23.26 -8.86 -12.40
CA ILE A 40 -22.16 -7.93 -12.12
C ILE A 40 -21.14 -7.95 -13.26
N ASP A 41 -20.80 -9.12 -13.81
CA ASP A 41 -19.89 -9.22 -14.97
C ASP A 41 -20.45 -8.48 -16.18
N ALA A 42 -21.76 -8.63 -16.44
CA ALA A 42 -22.43 -7.91 -17.52
C ALA A 42 -22.41 -6.39 -17.29
N ALA A 43 -22.62 -5.94 -16.04
CA ALA A 43 -22.56 -4.53 -15.68
C ALA A 43 -21.15 -3.95 -15.80
N VAL A 44 -20.12 -4.68 -15.37
CA VAL A 44 -18.71 -4.28 -15.51
C VAL A 44 -18.34 -4.19 -17.00
N ALA A 45 -18.70 -5.20 -17.80
CA ALA A 45 -18.43 -5.19 -19.23
C ALA A 45 -19.17 -4.05 -19.96
N ALA A 46 -20.41 -3.75 -19.58
CA ALA A 46 -21.15 -2.62 -20.11
C ALA A 46 -20.51 -1.28 -19.73
N GLY A 47 -20.15 -1.10 -18.46
CA GLY A 47 -19.46 0.09 -17.96
C GLY A 47 -18.13 0.33 -18.68
N SER A 48 -17.31 -0.72 -18.79
CA SER A 48 -16.02 -0.67 -19.49
C SER A 48 -16.17 -0.22 -20.95
N ARG A 49 -17.18 -0.72 -21.67
CA ARG A 49 -17.47 -0.28 -23.05
C ARG A 49 -17.91 1.18 -23.14
N VAL A 50 -18.69 1.66 -22.17
CA VAL A 50 -19.19 3.04 -22.16
C VAL A 50 -18.08 4.05 -21.87
N CYS A 51 -17.22 3.78 -20.88
CA CYS A 51 -16.14 4.70 -20.50
C CYS A 51 -14.86 4.52 -21.35
N GLY A 52 -14.73 3.41 -22.07
CA GLY A 52 -13.47 3.02 -22.72
C GLY A 52 -12.34 2.74 -21.72
N CYS A 53 -12.68 2.32 -20.50
CA CYS A 53 -11.77 2.19 -19.38
C CYS A 53 -11.68 0.74 -18.87
N ARG A 54 -10.55 0.39 -18.23
CA ARG A 54 -10.41 -0.86 -17.47
C ARG A 54 -11.09 -0.71 -16.11
N ILE A 55 -11.80 -1.76 -15.68
CA ILE A 55 -12.51 -1.79 -14.40
C ILE A 55 -12.07 -3.04 -13.64
N GLY A 56 -11.52 -2.85 -12.45
CA GLY A 56 -11.29 -3.91 -11.46
C GLY A 56 -12.33 -3.81 -10.35
N VAL A 57 -12.83 -4.94 -9.86
CA VAL A 57 -13.78 -5.03 -8.75
C VAL A 57 -13.34 -6.12 -7.80
N ALA A 58 -13.28 -5.80 -6.50
CA ALA A 58 -13.20 -6.77 -5.43
C ALA A 58 -14.24 -6.40 -4.37
N ALA A 59 -15.14 -7.32 -4.05
CA ALA A 59 -16.19 -7.12 -3.06
C ALA A 59 -16.29 -8.37 -2.17
N ARG A 60 -16.47 -8.16 -0.87
CA ARG A 60 -16.65 -9.23 0.10
C ARG A 60 -17.75 -8.86 1.09
N HIS A 61 -18.73 -9.74 1.24
CA HIS A 61 -19.68 -9.69 2.33
C HIS A 61 -19.03 -10.32 3.56
N LEU A 62 -18.86 -9.55 4.63
CA LEU A 62 -18.01 -9.94 5.76
C LEU A 62 -18.61 -11.09 6.57
N GLU A 63 -19.94 -11.11 6.71
CA GLU A 63 -20.68 -12.05 7.55
C GLU A 63 -20.77 -13.43 6.91
N SER A 64 -21.07 -13.51 5.61
CA SER A 64 -21.19 -14.80 4.91
C SER A 64 -19.90 -15.26 4.25
N GLY A 65 -18.91 -14.38 4.11
CA GLY A 65 -17.68 -14.64 3.37
C GLY A 65 -17.86 -14.71 1.85
N LEU A 66 -19.06 -14.43 1.33
CA LEU A 66 -19.31 -14.34 -0.11
C LEU A 66 -18.40 -13.27 -0.71
N ALA A 67 -17.68 -13.61 -1.78
CA ALA A 67 -16.77 -12.71 -2.46
C ALA A 67 -17.06 -12.69 -3.96
N TYR A 68 -16.83 -11.53 -4.57
CA TYR A 68 -16.86 -11.30 -6.00
C TYR A 68 -15.57 -10.59 -6.41
N GLU A 69 -14.92 -11.08 -7.45
CA GLU A 69 -13.67 -10.53 -7.99
C GLU A 69 -13.75 -10.48 -9.52
N HIS A 70 -13.39 -9.34 -10.11
CA HIS A 70 -13.24 -9.13 -11.55
C HIS A 70 -11.97 -8.30 -11.75
N ASP A 71 -10.97 -8.83 -12.43
CA ASP A 71 -9.64 -8.20 -12.59
C ASP A 71 -9.05 -7.66 -11.26
N ALA A 72 -9.39 -8.30 -10.14
CA ALA A 72 -9.03 -7.83 -8.80
C ALA A 72 -7.53 -7.91 -8.48
N GLY A 73 -6.77 -8.67 -9.27
CA GLY A 73 -5.32 -8.80 -9.13
C GLY A 73 -4.52 -7.77 -9.94
N ASP A 74 -5.19 -6.96 -10.76
CA ASP A 74 -4.54 -5.96 -11.60
C ASP A 74 -4.14 -4.72 -10.79
N ILE A 75 -3.11 -4.02 -11.27
CA ILE A 75 -2.63 -2.77 -10.66
C ILE A 75 -3.37 -1.59 -11.28
N PHE A 76 -3.80 -0.67 -10.42
CA PHE A 76 -4.50 0.56 -10.78
C PHE A 76 -3.87 1.76 -10.06
N GLU A 77 -4.07 2.95 -10.62
CA GLU A 77 -3.76 4.21 -9.94
C GLU A 77 -4.59 4.34 -8.68
N ALA A 78 -3.93 4.45 -7.52
CA ALA A 78 -4.62 4.52 -6.24
C ALA A 78 -5.41 5.83 -6.06
N ALA A 79 -5.01 6.90 -6.77
CA ALA A 79 -5.52 8.25 -6.53
C ALA A 79 -5.55 8.56 -5.01
N SER A 80 -6.62 9.18 -4.51
CA SER A 80 -6.74 9.48 -3.07
C SER A 80 -6.94 8.26 -2.16
N ILE A 81 -7.12 7.04 -2.68
CA ILE A 81 -7.17 5.82 -1.85
C ILE A 81 -5.83 5.58 -1.16
N ILE A 82 -4.71 6.06 -1.72
CA ILE A 82 -3.38 5.93 -1.10
C ILE A 82 -3.31 6.55 0.31
N LYS A 83 -4.20 7.51 0.62
CA LYS A 83 -4.29 8.15 1.94
C LYS A 83 -4.65 7.16 3.05
N ILE A 84 -5.24 6.01 2.72
CA ILE A 84 -5.45 4.91 3.66
C ILE A 84 -4.10 4.30 4.09
N ALA A 85 -3.11 4.20 3.20
CA ALA A 85 -1.77 3.75 3.56
C ALA A 85 -1.08 4.77 4.49
N VAL A 86 -1.21 6.06 4.18
CA VAL A 86 -0.68 7.16 5.02
C VAL A 86 -1.33 7.14 6.40
N LEU A 87 -2.66 7.00 6.48
CA LEU A 87 -3.41 6.84 7.73
C LEU A 87 -2.94 5.62 8.52
N THR A 88 -2.72 4.49 7.84
CA THR A 88 -2.30 3.25 8.49
C THR A 88 -0.98 3.42 9.22
N GLU A 89 0.02 4.05 8.59
CA GLU A 89 1.30 4.34 9.25
C GLU A 89 1.17 5.43 10.32
N ALA A 90 0.35 6.48 10.10
CA ALA A 90 0.11 7.50 11.13
C ALA A 90 -0.47 6.90 12.42
N ILE A 91 -1.52 6.07 12.30
CA ILE A 91 -2.15 5.43 13.46
C ILE A 91 -1.22 4.38 14.10
N ALA A 92 -0.40 3.69 13.31
CA ALA A 92 0.64 2.81 13.87
C ALA A 92 1.63 3.62 14.73
N GLY A 93 2.13 4.75 14.23
CA GLY A 93 3.03 5.61 14.98
C GLY A 93 2.41 6.20 16.26
N VAL A 94 1.10 6.48 16.27
CA VAL A 94 0.36 6.87 17.49
C VAL A 94 0.34 5.73 18.50
N ARG A 95 0.02 4.50 18.07
CA ARG A 95 0.01 3.32 18.96
C ARG A 95 1.39 2.98 19.50
N GLU A 96 2.43 3.25 18.72
CA GLU A 96 3.84 3.08 19.09
C GLU A 96 4.37 4.23 19.97
N GLY A 97 3.57 5.29 20.21
CA GLY A 97 3.95 6.44 21.01
C GLY A 97 4.93 7.41 20.33
N SER A 98 5.18 7.24 19.03
CA SER A 98 6.08 8.11 18.24
C SER A 98 5.37 9.33 17.65
N ILE A 99 4.03 9.36 17.70
CA ILE A 99 3.21 10.47 17.20
C ILE A 99 2.25 10.91 18.30
N ASP A 100 2.35 12.17 18.70
CA ASP A 100 1.32 12.86 19.47
C ASP A 100 0.36 13.57 18.51
N LEU A 101 -0.92 13.20 18.56
CA LEU A 101 -1.96 13.81 17.73
C LEU A 101 -2.33 15.24 18.17
N ALA A 102 -1.99 15.63 19.40
CA ALA A 102 -2.20 16.99 19.91
C ALA A 102 -1.10 17.96 19.47
N GLU A 103 0.06 17.47 19.02
CA GLU A 103 1.09 18.31 18.42
C GLU A 103 0.52 19.03 17.19
N ARG A 104 1.03 20.24 16.92
CA ARG A 104 0.48 21.13 15.91
C ARG A 104 1.42 21.32 14.73
N TRP A 105 0.82 21.48 13.57
CA TRP A 105 1.50 21.78 12.33
C TRP A 105 1.08 23.16 11.85
N THR A 106 2.02 24.00 11.40
CA THR A 106 1.71 25.34 10.89
C THR A 106 1.65 25.35 9.38
N LEU A 107 0.53 25.80 8.84
CA LEU A 107 0.35 26.05 7.42
C LEU A 107 1.19 27.24 6.98
N THR A 108 1.99 27.08 5.94
CA THR A 108 2.73 28.16 5.27
C THR A 108 2.33 28.23 3.80
N SER A 109 2.47 29.38 3.15
CA SER A 109 2.07 29.55 1.74
C SER A 109 2.69 28.51 0.79
N PRO A 110 4.01 28.20 0.88
CA PRO A 110 4.64 27.21 -0.01
C PRO A 110 4.22 25.77 0.25
N ARG A 111 3.49 25.51 1.34
CA ARG A 111 3.07 24.15 1.76
C ARG A 111 1.64 23.82 1.33
N LYS A 112 1.08 24.52 0.34
CA LYS A 112 -0.27 24.25 -0.18
C LYS A 112 -0.21 23.34 -1.40
N ALA A 113 -0.95 22.24 -1.34
CA ALA A 113 -1.12 21.32 -2.46
C ALA A 113 -2.30 21.71 -3.35
N SER A 114 -2.23 21.36 -4.62
CA SER A 114 -3.34 21.54 -5.59
C SER A 114 -4.43 20.48 -5.40
N GLU A 115 -5.48 20.58 -6.21
CA GLU A 115 -6.63 19.66 -6.22
C GLU A 115 -7.44 19.68 -4.92
N SER A 116 -7.80 18.54 -4.33
CA SER A 116 -8.78 18.48 -3.25
C SER A 116 -8.26 19.05 -1.92
N GLY A 117 -9.16 19.64 -1.14
CA GLY A 117 -8.87 20.15 0.20
C GLY A 117 -9.27 21.61 0.43
N TRP A 118 -9.31 21.97 1.71
CA TRP A 118 -9.67 23.30 2.19
C TRP A 118 -8.44 24.08 2.67
N LEU A 119 -7.36 23.41 3.09
CA LEU A 119 -6.17 24.09 3.60
C LEU A 119 -5.54 25.03 2.56
N LYS A 120 -5.69 24.75 1.27
CA LYS A 120 -5.25 25.66 0.20
C LYS A 120 -5.95 27.03 0.24
N LEU A 121 -7.17 27.09 0.77
CA LEU A 121 -7.99 28.29 0.89
C LEU A 121 -7.73 29.06 2.20
N PHE A 122 -7.12 28.43 3.19
CA PHE A 122 -6.86 29.07 4.47
C PHE A 122 -5.58 29.89 4.47
N ASP A 123 -5.54 30.89 5.34
CA ASP A 123 -4.39 31.78 5.44
C ASP A 123 -3.17 31.08 6.07
N PRO A 124 -1.95 31.45 5.66
CA PRO A 124 -0.73 31.07 6.36
C PRO A 124 -0.80 31.44 7.84
N GLY A 125 -0.23 30.59 8.69
CA GLY A 125 -0.27 30.74 10.15
C GLY A 125 -1.38 29.93 10.83
N LEU A 126 -2.34 29.36 10.07
CA LEU A 126 -3.25 28.35 10.61
C LEU A 126 -2.43 27.20 11.22
N ASN A 127 -2.78 26.79 12.43
CA ASN A 127 -1.96 25.86 13.22
C ASN A 127 -2.78 24.64 13.72
N PRO A 128 -3.35 23.81 12.83
CA PRO A 128 -4.15 22.64 13.21
C PRO A 128 -3.34 21.61 14.01
N THR A 129 -4.03 20.78 14.79
CA THR A 129 -3.43 19.58 15.39
C THR A 129 -3.22 18.50 14.32
N TRP A 130 -2.33 17.55 14.57
CA TRP A 130 -2.18 16.38 13.70
C TRP A 130 -3.48 15.57 13.61
N ASN A 131 -4.31 15.55 14.65
CA ASN A 131 -5.66 14.98 14.58
C ASN A 131 -6.56 15.68 13.54
N ASP A 132 -6.55 17.02 13.53
CA ASP A 132 -7.29 17.80 12.53
C ASP A 132 -6.76 17.50 11.12
N MET A 133 -5.44 17.36 10.97
CA MET A 133 -4.80 17.01 9.71
C MET A 133 -5.21 15.62 9.21
N LEU A 134 -5.33 14.60 10.09
CA LEU A 134 -5.89 13.29 9.69
C LEU A 134 -7.35 13.42 9.25
N THR A 135 -8.14 14.20 9.98
CA THR A 135 -9.55 14.43 9.67
C THR A 135 -9.70 15.10 8.30
N LEU A 136 -8.87 16.09 7.99
CA LEU A 136 -8.84 16.76 6.68
C LEU A 136 -8.32 15.84 5.57
N MET A 137 -7.30 15.03 5.85
CA MET A 137 -6.77 14.06 4.89
C MET A 137 -7.81 13.01 4.48
N ILE A 138 -8.63 12.53 5.41
CA ILE A 138 -9.58 11.44 5.15
C ILE A 138 -10.98 11.94 4.78
N GLY A 139 -11.49 12.97 5.45
CA GLY A 139 -12.85 13.48 5.26
C GLY A 139 -13.02 14.16 3.89
N PRO A 140 -12.47 15.37 3.70
CA PRO A 140 -12.50 16.07 2.41
C PRO A 140 -11.36 15.67 1.45
N SER A 141 -10.60 14.62 1.76
CA SER A 141 -9.46 14.21 0.94
C SER A 141 -8.46 15.36 0.71
N ASP A 142 -8.10 16.11 1.75
CA ASP A 142 -7.23 17.29 1.61
C ASP A 142 -5.79 16.89 1.24
N ASN A 143 -5.29 17.40 0.12
CA ASN A 143 -3.95 17.08 -0.38
C ASN A 143 -2.84 17.78 0.40
N THR A 144 -3.09 18.97 0.93
CA THR A 144 -2.11 19.67 1.77
C THR A 144 -1.90 18.91 3.07
N ALA A 145 -3.00 18.44 3.67
CA ALA A 145 -2.93 17.60 4.85
C ALA A 145 -2.24 16.26 4.58
N THR A 146 -2.49 15.69 3.39
CA THR A 146 -1.83 14.46 2.94
C THR A 146 -0.32 14.66 2.82
N ASN A 147 0.14 15.71 2.12
CA ASN A 147 1.56 15.98 1.96
C ASN A 147 2.25 16.25 3.30
N ALA A 148 1.61 16.99 4.21
CA ALA A 148 2.13 17.21 5.56
C ALA A 148 2.35 15.89 6.32
N TRP A 149 1.42 14.93 6.19
CA TRP A 149 1.58 13.60 6.77
C TRP A 149 2.67 12.77 6.08
N ILE A 150 2.74 12.80 4.75
CA ILE A 150 3.78 12.08 4.01
C ILE A 150 5.17 12.62 4.39
N GLU A 151 5.34 13.93 4.50
CA GLU A 151 6.59 14.55 4.94
C GLU A 151 6.97 14.15 6.37
N ARG A 152 6.00 14.10 7.29
CA ARG A 152 6.23 13.72 8.69
C ARG A 152 6.64 12.24 8.83
N LEU A 153 6.01 11.35 8.07
CA LEU A 153 6.19 9.90 8.19
C LEU A 153 7.34 9.37 7.32
N GLY A 154 7.51 9.94 6.13
CA GLY A 154 8.38 9.43 5.08
C GLY A 154 7.72 8.33 4.24
N ILE A 155 7.90 8.41 2.91
CA ILE A 155 7.35 7.46 1.93
C ILE A 155 7.80 6.02 2.23
N ASP A 156 9.07 5.82 2.58
CA ASP A 156 9.63 4.49 2.84
C ASP A 156 8.95 3.81 4.03
N ARG A 157 8.67 4.55 5.11
CA ARG A 157 7.97 4.01 6.28
C ARG A 157 6.54 3.62 5.95
N ILE A 158 5.84 4.46 5.18
CA ILE A 158 4.47 4.17 4.71
C ILE A 158 4.47 2.89 3.88
N ASN A 159 5.37 2.76 2.91
CA ASN A 159 5.46 1.58 2.06
C ASN A 159 5.89 0.32 2.84
N ALA A 160 6.87 0.43 3.74
CA ALA A 160 7.31 -0.66 4.60
C ALA A 160 6.17 -1.16 5.51
N ARG A 161 5.33 -0.25 6.00
CA ARG A 161 4.13 -0.62 6.78
C ARG A 161 3.19 -1.47 5.94
N MET A 162 2.84 -1.02 4.74
CA MET A 162 1.96 -1.78 3.85
C MET A 162 2.53 -3.16 3.52
N GLU A 163 3.83 -3.24 3.26
CA GLU A 163 4.54 -4.51 3.01
C GLU A 163 4.48 -5.45 4.22
N SER A 164 4.71 -4.95 5.44
CA SER A 164 4.61 -5.74 6.68
C SER A 164 3.21 -6.33 6.93
N LEU A 165 2.17 -5.69 6.37
CA LEU A 165 0.77 -6.12 6.44
C LEU A 165 0.37 -7.05 5.29
N GLY A 166 1.28 -7.34 4.35
CA GLY A 166 1.02 -8.19 3.18
C GLY A 166 0.46 -7.42 1.97
N PHE A 167 0.47 -6.10 1.98
CA PHE A 167 -0.05 -5.23 0.92
C PHE A 167 1.08 -4.63 0.06
N SER A 168 2.03 -5.45 -0.39
CA SER A 168 3.23 -5.03 -1.13
C SER A 168 2.95 -4.27 -2.43
N HIS A 169 1.75 -4.41 -3.00
CA HIS A 169 1.32 -3.73 -4.23
C HIS A 169 0.72 -2.33 -3.99
N ILE A 170 0.45 -1.94 -2.75
CA ILE A 170 0.03 -0.57 -2.41
C ILE A 170 1.31 0.24 -2.15
N ARG A 171 1.67 1.10 -3.10
CA ARG A 171 2.90 1.89 -3.06
C ARG A 171 2.61 3.37 -3.26
N LEU A 172 3.09 4.18 -2.31
CA LEU A 172 3.21 5.62 -2.47
C LEU A 172 4.54 5.92 -3.16
N LEU A 173 4.50 6.67 -4.27
CA LEU A 173 5.68 6.92 -5.11
C LEU A 173 6.27 8.32 -4.91
N SER A 174 5.41 9.30 -4.64
CA SER A 174 5.79 10.70 -4.49
C SER A 174 4.80 11.44 -3.59
N LEU A 175 5.11 12.71 -3.31
CA LEU A 175 4.12 13.65 -2.81
C LEU A 175 3.02 13.89 -3.86
N LEU A 176 1.88 14.40 -3.40
CA LEU A 176 0.82 14.89 -4.26
C LEU A 176 1.21 16.26 -4.83
N PRO A 177 0.70 16.65 -6.02
CA PRO A 177 1.12 17.87 -6.69
C PRO A 177 0.94 19.13 -5.83
N TRP A 178 1.92 20.03 -5.86
CA TRP A 178 1.84 21.29 -5.14
C TRP A 178 0.94 22.30 -5.89
N LEU A 179 0.53 23.38 -5.22
CA LEU A 179 -0.34 24.41 -5.84
C LEU A 179 0.40 25.28 -6.85
N ASP A 180 1.70 25.49 -6.62
CA ASP A 180 2.55 26.38 -7.42
C ASP A 180 3.36 25.62 -8.50
N GLU A 181 3.06 24.34 -8.73
CA GLU A 181 3.59 23.49 -9.81
C GLU A 181 2.62 23.43 -11.00
#